data_AF-A0A9D3VU68-F1
#
_entry.id   AF-A0A9D3VU68-F1
#
_cell.length_a   1.000
_cell.length_b   1.000
_cell.length_c   1.000
_cell.angle_alpha   90.00
_cell.angle_beta   90.00
_cell.angle_gamma   90.00
#
_symmetry.space_group_name_H-M   'P 1'
#
loop_
_entity.id
_entity.type
_entity.pdbx_description
1 polymer ?
#
loop_
_entity_poly.entity_id
_entity_poly.type
_entity_poly.pdbx_seq_one_letter_code
_entity_poly.pdbx_strand_id
1 'polypeptide(L)'
;MDIDLTLRGEQPAPLTMESTLNVKRDFERWDHSDCMSLMIKKHNILEAFRGTKFEKITEAKCFLDEIEKHFAKNNKFEMTSFLNSLMSTKYKGQGSIGEYIMEMFHVGSRLKALKIELSDELLFLMVLILLLEQFNQFKIGYIFQ
;
A
#
# COMPACT_ATOMS: atom_id res chain seq x y z
N MET A 1 -28.12 7.01 -5.16
CA MET A 1 -27.26 7.49 -6.26
C MET A 1 -26.17 6.45 -6.43
N ASP A 2 -26.04 5.86 -7.62
CA ASP A 2 -25.08 4.79 -7.88
C ASP A 2 -23.77 5.43 -8.36
N ILE A 3 -22.76 5.46 -7.49
CA ILE A 3 -21.54 6.27 -7.68
C ILE A 3 -20.44 5.47 -8.39
N ASP A 4 -20.56 4.14 -8.38
CA ASP A 4 -19.62 3.21 -9.01
C ASP A 4 -20.07 2.75 -10.41
N LEU A 5 -21.13 3.36 -10.95
CA LEU A 5 -21.67 3.01 -12.28
C LEU A 5 -20.59 3.06 -13.36
N THR A 6 -19.69 4.04 -13.27
CA THR A 6 -18.59 4.22 -14.24
C THR A 6 -17.45 3.23 -14.07
N LEU A 7 -17.44 2.48 -12.96
CA LEU A 7 -16.44 1.45 -12.69
C LEU A 7 -16.89 0.07 -13.17
N ARG A 8 -18.20 -0.13 -13.38
CA ARG A 8 -18.81 -1.41 -13.78
C ARG A 8 -19.01 -1.57 -15.29
N GLY A 9 -19.04 -0.48 -16.03
CA GLY A 9 -19.33 -0.47 -17.47
C GLY A 9 -18.32 0.32 -18.29
N GLU A 10 -18.34 0.13 -19.60
CA GLU A 10 -17.57 0.97 -20.53
C GLU A 10 -18.18 2.38 -20.63
N GLN A 11 -17.34 3.33 -21.04
CA GLN A 11 -17.80 4.68 -21.33
C GLN A 11 -18.86 4.64 -22.44
N PRO A 12 -20.05 5.23 -22.23
CA PRO A 12 -21.07 5.29 -23.25
C PRO A 12 -20.58 6.10 -24.45
N ALA A 13 -21.07 5.74 -25.65
CA ALA A 13 -20.74 6.47 -26.87
C ALA A 13 -21.16 7.96 -26.75
N PRO A 14 -20.41 8.89 -27.37
CA PRO A 14 -20.77 10.30 -27.38
C PRO A 14 -22.18 10.51 -27.93
N LEU A 15 -22.94 11.39 -27.27
CA LEU A 15 -24.29 11.71 -27.72
C LEU A 15 -24.26 12.37 -29.11
N THR A 16 -25.05 11.82 -30.03
CA THR A 16 -25.34 12.36 -31.36
C THR A 16 -26.73 12.97 -31.42
N MET A 17 -27.01 13.79 -32.45
CA MET A 17 -28.33 14.44 -32.61
C MET A 17 -29.49 13.43 -32.69
N GLU A 18 -29.23 12.19 -33.14
CA GLU A 18 -30.20 11.09 -33.24
C GLU A 18 -30.35 10.26 -31.95
N SER A 19 -29.61 10.59 -30.88
CA SER A 19 -29.65 9.82 -29.64
C SER A 19 -31.03 9.86 -29.00
N THR A 20 -31.56 8.67 -28.66
CA THR A 20 -32.87 8.53 -28.01
C THR A 20 -32.84 9.09 -26.58
N LEU A 21 -34.02 9.42 -26.04
CA LEU A 21 -34.15 9.97 -24.68
C LEU A 21 -33.57 9.06 -23.60
N ASN A 22 -33.68 7.73 -23.77
CA ASN A 22 -33.09 6.78 -22.83
C ASN A 22 -31.55 6.81 -22.90
N VAL A 23 -30.96 6.85 -24.10
CA VAL A 23 -29.51 6.97 -24.28
C VAL A 23 -28.95 8.26 -23.66
N LYS A 24 -29.67 9.38 -23.80
CA LYS A 24 -29.31 10.65 -23.15
C LYS A 24 -29.33 10.55 -21.63
N ARG A 25 -30.38 9.95 -21.05
CA ARG A 25 -30.51 9.75 -19.60
C ARG A 25 -29.41 8.84 -19.05
N ASP A 26 -29.06 7.79 -19.76
CA ASP A 26 -28.03 6.84 -19.33
C ASP A 26 -26.64 7.49 -19.41
N PHE A 27 -26.37 8.29 -20.42
CA PHE A 27 -25.14 9.10 -20.51
C PHE A 27 -25.03 10.09 -19.35
N GLU A 28 -26.09 10.86 -19.04
CA GLU A 28 -26.10 11.81 -17.92
C GLU A 28 -25.87 11.13 -16.57
N ARG A 29 -26.48 9.96 -16.36
CA ARG A 29 -26.28 9.16 -15.14
C ARG A 29 -24.83 8.68 -15.02
N TRP A 30 -24.24 8.22 -16.12
CA TRP A 30 -22.85 7.81 -16.17
C TRP A 30 -21.90 8.99 -15.91
N ASP A 31 -22.09 10.12 -16.60
CA ASP A 31 -21.26 11.32 -16.46
C ASP A 31 -21.30 11.88 -15.03
N HIS A 32 -22.50 11.95 -14.45
CA HIS A 32 -22.65 12.36 -13.05
C HIS A 32 -21.94 11.41 -12.09
N SER A 33 -22.06 10.09 -12.31
CA SER A 33 -21.35 9.08 -11.53
C SER A 33 -19.84 9.21 -11.69
N ASP A 34 -19.32 9.54 -12.89
CA ASP A 34 -17.87 9.69 -13.13
C ASP A 34 -17.33 10.88 -12.34
N CYS A 35 -18.00 12.02 -12.46
CA CYS A 35 -17.64 13.25 -11.77
C CYS A 35 -17.63 13.06 -10.24
N MET A 36 -18.66 12.41 -9.70
CA MET A 36 -18.75 12.11 -8.26
C MET A 36 -17.66 11.13 -7.81
N SER A 37 -17.45 10.04 -8.56
CA SER A 37 -16.37 9.09 -8.27
C SER A 37 -15.00 9.77 -8.30
N LEU A 38 -14.77 10.65 -9.28
CA LEU A 38 -13.52 11.40 -9.41
C LEU A 38 -13.32 12.36 -8.24
N MET A 39 -14.35 13.10 -7.82
CA MET A 39 -14.26 13.99 -6.65
C MET A 39 -13.94 13.23 -5.37
N ILE A 40 -14.63 12.11 -5.11
CA ILE A 40 -14.39 11.27 -3.92
C ILE A 40 -12.98 10.69 -3.96
N LYS A 41 -12.56 10.17 -5.12
CA LYS A 41 -11.21 9.65 -5.31
C LYS A 41 -10.17 10.72 -5.08
N LYS A 42 -10.27 11.89 -5.73
CA LYS A 42 -9.35 13.03 -5.59
C LYS A 42 -9.32 13.61 -4.18
N HIS A 43 -10.45 13.68 -3.50
CA HIS A 43 -10.53 14.14 -2.12
C HIS A 43 -9.82 13.18 -1.15
N ASN A 44 -9.93 11.88 -1.39
CA ASN A 44 -9.28 10.84 -0.57
C ASN A 44 -7.82 10.58 -0.95
N ILE A 45 -7.28 11.27 -1.97
CA ILE A 45 -5.84 11.28 -2.22
C ILE A 45 -5.17 12.00 -1.05
N LEU A 46 -4.34 11.28 -0.30
CA LEU A 46 -3.44 11.84 0.72
C LEU A 46 -2.76 13.11 0.19
N GLU A 47 -2.65 14.15 1.03
CA GLU A 47 -1.97 15.41 0.67
C GLU A 47 -0.57 15.19 0.06
N ALA A 48 0.08 14.07 0.40
CA ALA A 48 1.35 13.61 -0.13
C ALA A 48 1.41 13.45 -1.68
N PHE A 49 0.28 13.40 -2.37
CA PHE A 49 0.25 13.30 -3.84
C PHE A 49 -0.17 14.60 -4.54
N ARG A 50 -0.26 15.72 -3.83
CA ARG A 50 -0.45 17.05 -4.46
C ARG A 50 0.69 17.34 -5.44
N GLY A 51 0.35 17.89 -6.62
CA GLY A 51 1.29 18.20 -7.71
C GLY A 51 1.74 17.00 -8.56
N THR A 52 1.19 15.80 -8.35
CA THR A 52 1.53 14.61 -9.15
C THR A 52 0.66 14.47 -10.40
N LYS A 53 0.98 13.50 -11.27
CA LYS A 53 0.20 13.19 -12.48
C LYS A 53 -1.28 12.87 -12.18
N PHE A 54 -1.61 12.46 -10.95
CA PHE A 54 -2.96 12.16 -10.49
C PHE A 54 -3.92 13.36 -10.54
N GLU A 55 -3.43 14.60 -10.40
CA GLU A 55 -4.29 15.80 -10.45
C GLU A 55 -4.85 16.05 -11.85
N LYS A 56 -4.09 15.69 -12.88
CA LYS A 56 -4.41 15.94 -14.30
C LYS A 56 -5.39 14.93 -14.90
N ILE A 57 -5.76 13.89 -14.15
CA ILE A 57 -6.67 12.85 -14.63
C ILE A 57 -8.11 13.32 -14.54
N THR A 58 -8.85 13.21 -15.64
CA THR A 58 -10.25 13.68 -15.78
C THR A 58 -11.28 12.56 -15.74
N GLU A 59 -10.86 11.31 -15.85
CA GLU A 59 -11.75 10.14 -15.89
C GLU A 59 -11.48 9.21 -14.70
N ALA A 60 -12.54 8.73 -14.05
CA ALA A 60 -12.39 7.95 -12.82
C ALA A 60 -11.76 6.56 -13.04
N LYS A 61 -11.87 6.01 -14.26
CA LYS A 61 -11.26 4.73 -14.66
C LYS A 61 -9.75 4.88 -14.87
N CYS A 62 -9.32 5.86 -15.68
CA CYS A 62 -7.90 6.17 -15.86
C CYS A 62 -7.20 6.49 -14.52
N PHE A 63 -7.93 7.09 -13.59
CA PHE A 63 -7.41 7.38 -12.25
C PHE A 63 -7.07 6.11 -11.48
N LEU A 64 -7.93 5.08 -11.55
CA LEU A 64 -7.66 3.77 -10.95
C LEU A 64 -6.50 3.06 -11.64
N ASP A 65 -6.44 3.08 -12.97
CA ASP A 65 -5.36 2.44 -13.72
C ASP A 65 -4.00 3.05 -13.38
N GLU A 66 -3.93 4.37 -13.19
CA GLU A 66 -2.68 5.05 -12.80
C GLU A 66 -2.30 4.74 -11.35
N ILE A 67 -3.27 4.60 -10.43
CA ILE A 67 -3.02 4.13 -9.07
C ILE A 67 -2.46 2.72 -9.13
N GLU A 68 -3.13 1.82 -9.86
CA GLU A 68 -2.69 0.44 -10.01
C GLU A 68 -1.29 0.38 -10.59
N LYS A 69 -0.96 1.14 -11.64
CA LYS A 69 0.40 1.21 -12.18
C LYS A 69 1.42 1.77 -11.18
N HIS A 70 1.08 2.85 -10.48
CA HIS A 70 1.94 3.46 -9.49
C HIS A 70 2.25 2.52 -8.32
N PHE A 71 1.25 1.74 -7.89
CA PHE A 71 1.38 0.77 -6.79
C PHE A 71 1.82 -0.63 -7.21
N ALA A 72 1.65 -1.01 -8.48
CA ALA A 72 2.21 -2.22 -9.06
C ALA A 72 3.73 -2.08 -9.27
N LYS A 73 4.19 -0.85 -9.52
CA LYS A 73 5.62 -0.52 -9.60
C LYS A 73 6.23 -0.23 -8.23
N ASN A 74 5.41 0.20 -7.28
CA ASN A 74 5.86 0.33 -5.90
C ASN A 74 5.94 -1.04 -5.28
N ASN A 75 7.06 -1.28 -4.62
CA ASN A 75 7.45 -2.57 -4.09
C ASN A 75 6.56 -3.06 -2.95
N LYS A 76 5.29 -2.65 -2.82
CA LYS A 76 4.44 -2.87 -1.63
C LYS A 76 4.29 -4.35 -1.29
N PHE A 77 4.17 -5.24 -2.28
CA PHE A 77 4.14 -6.68 -2.04
C PHE A 77 5.51 -7.21 -1.57
N GLU A 78 6.59 -6.84 -2.24
CA GLU A 78 7.95 -7.23 -1.82
C GLU A 78 8.32 -6.62 -0.46
N MET A 79 8.00 -5.35 -0.22
CA MET A 79 8.26 -4.57 0.99
C MET A 79 7.45 -5.13 2.16
N THR A 80 6.18 -5.52 1.95
CA THR A 80 5.38 -6.22 2.97
C THR A 80 5.90 -7.65 3.19
N SER A 81 6.33 -8.35 2.13
CA SER A 81 6.95 -9.68 2.23
C SER A 81 8.28 -9.64 2.99
N PHE A 82 9.12 -8.62 2.77
CA PHE A 82 10.39 -8.41 3.45
C PHE A 82 10.20 -7.90 4.88
N LEU A 83 9.24 -7.00 5.14
CA LEU A 83 8.84 -6.63 6.50
C LEU A 83 8.32 -7.85 7.26
N ASN A 84 7.51 -8.70 6.62
CA ASN A 84 7.07 -9.96 7.19
C ASN A 84 8.26 -10.92 7.40
N SER A 85 9.24 -10.97 6.50
CA SER A 85 10.48 -11.73 6.69
C SER A 85 11.25 -11.22 7.92
N LEU A 86 11.41 -9.91 8.06
CA LEU A 86 12.12 -9.26 9.17
C LEU A 86 11.41 -9.51 10.52
N MET A 87 10.08 -9.42 10.53
CA MET A 87 9.23 -9.66 11.72
C MET A 87 9.07 -11.15 12.03
N SER A 88 9.24 -12.05 11.06
CA SER A 88 9.17 -13.51 11.24
C SER A 88 10.51 -14.16 11.55
N THR A 89 11.64 -13.49 11.28
CA THR A 89 12.96 -13.79 11.88
C THR A 89 12.98 -13.43 13.36
N LYS A 90 12.12 -14.08 14.14
CA LYS A 90 12.28 -14.14 15.58
C LYS A 90 13.53 -14.97 15.88
N TYR A 91 14.32 -14.53 16.84
CA TYR A 91 15.45 -15.31 17.32
C TYR A 91 14.92 -16.66 17.87
N LYS A 92 15.26 -17.78 17.23
CA LYS A 92 14.72 -19.11 17.58
C LYS A 92 15.45 -19.78 18.75
N GLY A 93 16.32 -19.04 19.46
CA GLY A 93 17.17 -19.60 20.51
C GLY A 93 18.27 -20.54 20.01
N GLN A 94 18.47 -20.62 18.69
CA GLN A 94 19.42 -21.51 18.03
C GLN A 94 20.52 -20.65 17.40
N GLY A 95 21.75 -20.79 17.89
CA GLY A 95 22.87 -19.88 17.57
C GLY A 95 23.15 -18.87 18.69
N SER A 96 24.16 -18.04 18.51
CA SER A 96 24.48 -16.95 19.44
C SER A 96 23.67 -15.70 19.13
N ILE A 97 23.46 -14.84 20.14
CA ILE A 97 22.82 -13.53 19.96
C ILE A 97 23.58 -12.69 18.92
N GLY A 98 24.91 -12.83 18.86
CA GLY A 98 25.76 -12.12 17.89
C GLY A 98 25.47 -12.54 16.44
N GLU A 99 25.26 -13.83 16.19
CA GLU A 99 24.89 -14.34 14.86
C GLU A 99 23.53 -13.82 14.41
N TYR A 100 22.56 -13.76 15.34
CA TYR A 100 21.24 -13.19 15.07
C TYR A 100 21.30 -11.70 14.73
N ILE A 101 22.06 -10.92 15.51
CA ILE A 101 22.26 -9.49 15.23
C ILE A 101 22.87 -9.32 13.84
N MET A 102 23.88 -10.11 13.49
CA MET A 102 24.52 -10.06 12.18
C MET A 102 23.55 -10.42 11.03
N GLU A 103 22.71 -11.43 11.21
CA GLU A 103 21.67 -11.79 10.25
C GLU A 103 20.65 -10.66 10.05
N MET A 104 20.23 -10.00 11.12
CA MET A 104 19.32 -8.86 11.06
C MET A 104 19.92 -7.64 10.34
N PHE A 105 21.20 -7.33 10.59
CA PHE A 105 21.91 -6.29 9.85
C PHE A 105 22.10 -6.67 8.36
N HIS A 106 22.34 -7.94 8.07
CA HIS A 106 22.41 -8.43 6.70
C HIS A 106 21.07 -8.25 5.97
N VAL A 107 19.93 -8.57 6.59
CA VAL A 107 18.60 -8.28 6.03
C VAL A 107 18.39 -6.77 5.84
N GLY A 108 18.77 -5.95 6.82
CA GLY A 108 18.72 -4.48 6.74
C GLY A 108 19.51 -3.93 5.54
N SER A 109 20.70 -4.46 5.28
CA SER A 109 21.52 -4.05 4.12
C SER A 109 20.89 -4.44 2.77
N ARG A 110 20.21 -5.59 2.70
CA ARG A 110 19.45 -6.00 1.50
C ARG A 110 18.25 -5.10 1.27
N LEU A 111 17.57 -4.66 2.33
CA LEU A 111 16.48 -3.67 2.25
C LEU A 111 16.99 -2.35 1.66
N LYS A 112 18.17 -1.88 2.12
CA LYS A 112 18.81 -0.69 1.58
C LYS A 112 19.15 -0.82 0.09
N ALA A 113 19.63 -1.99 -0.35
CA ALA A 113 19.88 -2.27 -1.77
C ALA A 113 18.60 -2.22 -2.64
N LEU A 114 17.44 -2.48 -2.04
CA LEU A 114 16.13 -2.37 -2.68
C LEU A 114 15.52 -0.95 -2.59
N LYS A 115 16.33 0.06 -2.24
CA LYS A 115 15.91 1.46 -2.04
C LYS A 115 14.90 1.64 -0.91
N ILE A 116 14.86 0.72 0.05
CA ILE A 116 14.11 0.87 1.29
C ILE A 116 15.08 1.43 2.33
N GLU A 117 15.00 2.74 2.57
CA GLU A 117 15.80 3.39 3.60
C GLU A 117 15.19 3.14 4.98
N LEU A 118 15.76 2.18 5.71
CA LEU A 118 15.60 2.10 7.16
C LEU A 118 16.73 2.91 7.80
N SER A 119 16.41 3.74 8.78
CA SER A 119 17.46 4.35 9.61
C SER A 119 18.11 3.28 10.49
N ASP A 120 19.40 3.47 10.78
CA ASP A 120 20.13 2.57 11.69
C ASP A 120 19.48 2.51 13.08
N GLU A 121 18.87 3.62 13.51
CA GLU A 121 18.07 3.73 14.73
C GLU A 121 16.82 2.83 14.72
N LEU A 122 16.08 2.81 13.60
CA LEU A 122 14.91 1.94 13.45
C LEU A 122 15.30 0.46 13.44
N LEU A 123 16.39 0.12 12.75
CA LEU A 123 16.90 -1.25 12.70
C LEU A 123 17.35 -1.72 14.10
N PHE A 124 18.06 -0.86 14.83
CA PHE A 124 18.46 -1.14 16.22
C PHE A 124 17.27 -1.36 17.14
N LEU A 125 16.24 -0.49 17.06
CA LEU A 125 15.00 -0.64 17.82
C LEU A 125 14.26 -1.95 17.50
N MET A 126 14.21 -2.35 16.23
CA MET A 126 13.59 -3.61 15.81
C MET A 126 14.32 -4.84 16.38
N VAL A 127 15.65 -4.87 16.29
CA VAL A 127 16.48 -5.95 16.85
C VAL A 127 16.27 -6.04 18.37
N LEU A 128 16.23 -4.90 19.06
CA LEU A 128 16.03 -4.83 20.49
C LEU A 128 14.65 -5.39 20.91
N ILE A 129 13.58 -4.99 20.21
CA ILE A 129 12.21 -5.44 20.50
C ILE A 129 12.07 -6.95 20.29
N LEU A 130 12.61 -7.49 19.19
CA LEU A 130 12.52 -8.92 18.87
C LEU A 130 13.36 -9.79 19.81
N LEU A 131 14.50 -9.29 20.29
CA LEU A 131 15.27 -9.94 21.35
C LEU A 131 14.50 -9.91 22.69
N LEU A 132 13.93 -8.76 23.07
CA LEU A 132 13.15 -8.62 24.30
C LEU A 132 11.93 -9.55 24.34
N GLU A 133 11.29 -9.81 23.20
CA GLU A 133 10.16 -10.74 23.10
C GLU A 133 10.58 -12.18 23.48
N GLN A 134 11.78 -12.61 23.10
CA GLN A 134 12.34 -13.92 23.49
C GLN A 134 12.73 -13.96 24.97
N PHE A 135 13.38 -12.90 25.48
CA PHE A 135 13.80 -12.84 26.88
C PHE A 135 12.64 -12.63 27.86
N ASN A 136 11.51 -12.08 27.42
CA ASN A 136 10.29 -12.04 28.23
C ASN A 136 9.71 -13.45 28.50
N GLN A 137 9.98 -14.46 27.65
CA GLN A 137 9.62 -15.85 27.96
C GLN A 137 10.48 -16.44 29.08
N PHE A 138 11.71 -15.94 29.28
CA PHE A 138 12.60 -16.37 30.37
C PHE A 138 12.22 -15.79 31.75
N LYS A 139 11.33 -14.79 31.82
CA LYS A 139 10.82 -14.27 33.11
C LYS A 139 9.86 -15.23 33.83
N ILE A 140 9.27 -16.22 33.15
CA ILE A 140 8.34 -17.16 33.76
C ILE A 140 9.08 -18.27 34.55
N GLY A 141 10.38 -18.48 34.29
CA GLY A 141 11.19 -19.51 34.97
C GLY A 141 11.80 -19.10 36.31
N TYR A 142 11.89 -17.79 36.61
CA TYR A 142 12.51 -17.31 37.87
C TYR A 142 11.51 -17.03 38.99
N ILE A 143 10.20 -17.17 38.75
CA ILE A 143 9.14 -16.91 39.74
C ILE A 143 8.65 -18.22 40.41
N PHE A 144 9.14 -19.39 39.99
CA PHE A 144 8.77 -20.71 40.55
C PHE A 144 9.96 -21.54 41.05
N GLN A 145 10.93 -20.92 41.72
CA GLN A 145 11.95 -21.68 42.47
C GLN A 145 12.18 -21.11 43.87
#